data_AF-A0AA35WWH3-F1
#
_entry.id   AF-A0AA35WWH3-F1
#
_cell.length_a   1.000
_cell.length_b   1.000
_cell.length_c   1.000
_cell.angle_alpha   90.00
_cell.angle_beta   90.00
_cell.angle_gamma   90.00
#
_symmetry.space_group_name_H-M   'P 1'
#
loop_
_entity.id
_entity.type
_entity.pdbx_description
1 polymer ?
#
loop_
_entity_poly.entity_id
_entity_poly.type
_entity_poly.pdbx_seq_one_letter_code
_entity_poly.pdbx_strand_id
1 'polypeptide(L)'
;MVCEMAESAREREGDESGGSDEYEYVTLTSAEVLEKLEEAWQNERFAPELLEHKTEVVDCVLEQIKEMEENLSHVGRGDFVAGIHRLELDRVQYVLRSYLRTRLEKIERHVLHVLEQEADGSSSSRLSPEELVFAKE
;
A
#
# COMPACT_ATOMS: atom_id res chain seq x y z
N MET A 1 17.81 0.15 3.58
CA MET A 1 16.73 -0.76 3.17
C MET A 1 16.12 -0.15 1.93
N VAL A 2 16.08 -0.92 0.85
CA VAL A 2 15.66 -0.47 -0.48
C VAL A 2 14.56 -1.44 -0.91
N CYS A 3 13.40 -0.92 -1.30
CA CYS A 3 12.31 -1.71 -1.88
C CYS A 3 12.33 -1.55 -3.39
N GLU A 4 12.09 -2.63 -4.12
CA GLU A 4 11.85 -2.59 -5.56
C GLU A 4 10.34 -2.58 -5.79
N MET A 5 9.82 -1.55 -6.46
CA MET A 5 8.41 -1.45 -6.87
C MET A 5 8.31 -1.40 -8.38
N ALA A 6 7.26 -1.99 -8.94
CA ALA A 6 7.01 -1.93 -10.37
C ALA A 6 6.31 -0.59 -10.68
N GLU A 7 6.87 0.24 -11.57
CA GLU A 7 6.10 1.38 -12.07
C GLU A 7 5.19 0.92 -13.23
N SER A 8 3.89 1.22 -13.11
CA SER A 8 2.97 1.09 -14.24
C SER A 8 3.31 2.17 -15.26
N ALA A 9 3.82 1.75 -16.42
CA ALA A 9 4.20 2.65 -17.50
C ALA A 9 3.01 3.55 -17.88
N ARG A 10 3.17 4.85 -17.66
CA ARG A 10 2.25 5.88 -18.16
C ARG A 10 2.21 5.76 -19.68
N GLU A 11 1.10 5.30 -20.24
CA GLU A 11 0.90 5.10 -21.68
C GLU A 11 1.35 6.34 -22.45
N ARG A 12 2.50 6.24 -23.13
CA ARG A 12 2.84 7.14 -24.25
C ARG A 12 2.34 6.44 -25.50
N GLU A 13 1.40 7.06 -26.21
CA GLU A 13 0.92 6.57 -27.49
C GLU A 13 2.08 6.43 -28.51
N GLY A 14 2.21 5.24 -29.09
CA GLY A 14 2.77 4.99 -30.41
C GLY A 14 4.17 4.35 -30.48
N ASP A 15 4.23 3.03 -30.63
CA ASP A 15 4.72 2.31 -31.84
C ASP A 15 4.66 0.78 -31.61
N GLU A 16 4.11 0.03 -32.57
CA GLU A 16 3.99 -1.44 -32.49
C GLU A 16 5.33 -2.11 -32.78
N SER A 17 5.96 -2.70 -31.76
CA SER A 17 6.90 -3.80 -31.95
C SER A 17 6.93 -4.69 -30.71
N GLY A 18 6.72 -6.00 -30.90
CA GLY A 18 6.63 -6.96 -29.81
C GLY A 18 7.84 -6.90 -28.88
N GLY A 19 7.59 -6.44 -27.65
CA GLY A 19 8.55 -6.42 -26.55
C GLY A 19 8.00 -7.25 -25.41
N SER A 20 8.83 -8.10 -24.83
CA SER A 20 8.64 -8.63 -23.48
C SER A 20 8.18 -7.48 -22.57
N ASP A 21 7.14 -7.68 -21.77
CA ASP A 21 6.78 -6.73 -20.70
C ASP A 21 8.00 -6.60 -19.77
N GLU A 22 8.88 -5.64 -20.07
CA GLU A 22 10.04 -5.31 -19.27
C GLU A 22 9.53 -4.39 -18.17
N TYR A 23 9.09 -5.01 -17.07
CA TYR A 23 8.75 -4.30 -15.85
C TYR A 23 10.00 -3.52 -15.41
N GLU A 24 9.94 -2.19 -15.49
CA GLU A 24 10.97 -1.34 -14.93
C GLU A 24 10.76 -1.28 -13.41
N TYR A 25 11.63 -2.00 -12.68
CA TYR A 25 11.64 -1.96 -11.23
C TYR A 25 12.36 -0.70 -10.78
N VAL A 26 11.67 0.14 -10.02
CA VAL A 26 12.23 1.33 -9.42
C VAL A 26 12.64 0.99 -7.99
N THR A 27 13.91 1.20 -7.68
CA THR A 27 14.42 1.08 -6.32
C THR A 27 14.06 2.34 -5.52
N LEU A 28 13.30 2.16 -4.45
CA LEU A 28 12.86 3.21 -3.54
C LEU A 28 13.49 3.04 -2.16
N THR A 29 13.76 4.16 -1.52
CA THR A 29 14.15 4.22 -0.12
C THR A 29 12.94 4.05 0.80
N SER A 30 13.18 3.65 2.05
CA SER A 30 12.13 3.59 3.08
C SER A 30 11.32 4.89 3.24
N ALA A 31 11.98 6.05 3.08
CA ALA A 31 11.34 7.35 3.20
C ALA A 31 10.36 7.61 2.02
N GLU A 32 10.76 7.27 0.81
CA GLU A 32 9.91 7.43 -0.40
C GLU A 32 8.71 6.48 -0.36
N VAL A 33 8.90 5.26 0.15
CA VAL A 33 7.80 4.32 0.36
C VAL A 33 6.80 4.87 1.39
N LEU A 34 7.29 5.43 2.49
CA LEU A 34 6.44 6.06 3.50
C LEU A 34 5.67 7.25 2.92
N GLU A 35 6.32 8.09 2.10
CA GLU A 35 5.66 9.21 1.41
C GLU A 35 4.52 8.71 0.50
N LYS A 36 4.75 7.65 -0.28
CA LYS A 36 3.70 7.02 -1.10
C LYS A 36 2.53 6.49 -0.26
N LEU A 37 2.81 5.91 0.92
CA LEU A 37 1.77 5.48 1.85
C LEU A 37 0.97 6.68 2.39
N GLU A 38 1.65 7.75 2.81
CA GLU A 38 1.01 8.96 3.34
C GLU A 38 0.14 9.65 2.28
N GLU A 39 0.58 9.66 1.02
CA GLU A 39 -0.20 10.15 -0.12
C GLU A 39 -1.44 9.28 -0.35
N ALA A 40 -1.28 7.96 -0.44
CA ALA A 40 -2.40 7.03 -0.59
C ALA A 40 -3.40 7.15 0.56
N TRP A 41 -2.91 7.28 1.80
CA TRP A 41 -3.72 7.48 3.00
C TRP A 41 -4.54 8.78 2.95
N GLN A 42 -3.92 9.90 2.59
CA GLN A 42 -4.62 11.17 2.47
C GLN A 42 -5.67 11.12 1.35
N ASN A 43 -5.29 10.64 0.17
CA ASN A 43 -6.18 10.52 -0.98
C ASN A 43 -7.39 9.66 -0.65
N GLU A 44 -7.18 8.51 0.00
CA GLU A 44 -8.28 7.64 0.42
C GLU A 44 -9.20 8.33 1.42
N ARG A 45 -8.67 9.07 2.41
CA ARG A 45 -9.50 9.78 3.39
C ARG A 45 -10.35 10.89 2.80
N PHE A 46 -9.87 11.55 1.75
CA PHE A 46 -10.56 12.70 1.15
C PHE A 46 -11.39 12.35 -0.09
N ALA A 47 -11.17 11.19 -0.70
CA ALA A 47 -12.00 10.72 -1.81
C ALA A 47 -13.36 10.22 -1.31
N PRO A 48 -14.48 10.57 -1.97
CA PRO A 48 -15.80 10.04 -1.62
C PRO A 48 -15.96 8.58 -2.05
N GLU A 49 -15.30 8.19 -3.14
CA GLU A 49 -15.30 6.83 -3.68
C GLU A 49 -14.07 6.03 -3.21
N LEU A 50 -14.17 4.70 -3.29
CA LEU A 50 -13.05 3.81 -3.00
C LEU A 50 -12.01 3.90 -4.11
N LEU A 51 -10.75 4.19 -3.76
CA LEU A 51 -9.66 4.27 -4.73
C LEU A 51 -9.04 2.88 -4.98
N GLU A 52 -8.11 2.80 -5.93
CA GLU A 52 -7.30 1.60 -6.16
C GLU A 52 -6.45 1.25 -4.93
N HIS A 53 -6.45 -0.03 -4.53
CA HIS A 53 -5.58 -0.51 -3.46
C HIS A 53 -4.11 -0.40 -3.86
N LYS A 54 -3.28 0.20 -2.99
CA LYS A 54 -1.84 0.33 -3.23
C LYS A 54 -1.07 -0.86 -2.64
N THR A 55 -1.34 -2.05 -3.17
CA THR A 55 -0.82 -3.34 -2.66
C THR A 55 0.69 -3.34 -2.50
N GLU A 56 1.44 -2.95 -3.54
CA GLU A 56 2.90 -2.93 -3.49
C GLU A 56 3.45 -2.03 -2.38
N VAL A 57 2.82 -0.87 -2.16
CA VAL A 57 3.19 0.06 -1.09
C VAL A 57 2.89 -0.54 0.28
N VAL A 58 1.70 -1.13 0.45
CA VAL A 58 1.29 -1.79 1.69
C VAL A 58 2.23 -2.94 2.04
N ASP A 59 2.55 -3.81 1.08
CA ASP A 59 3.41 -4.98 1.28
C ASP A 59 4.82 -4.56 1.67
N CYS A 60 5.41 -3.62 0.93
CA CYS A 60 6.73 -3.11 1.26
C CYS A 60 6.76 -2.42 2.64
N VAL A 61 5.72 -1.66 3.03
CA VAL A 61 5.64 -1.07 4.38
C VAL A 61 5.54 -2.14 5.46
N LEU A 62 4.73 -3.19 5.24
CA LEU A 62 4.61 -4.31 6.18
C LEU A 62 5.94 -5.03 6.39
N GLU A 63 6.69 -5.26 5.31
CA GLU A 63 8.03 -5.85 5.38
C GLU A 63 8.99 -4.95 6.17
N GLN A 64 9.04 -3.65 5.86
CA GLN A 64 9.90 -2.69 6.58
C GLN A 64 9.56 -2.59 8.07
N ILE A 65 8.26 -2.63 8.43
CA ILE A 65 7.81 -2.67 9.83
C ILE A 65 8.37 -3.93 10.51
N LYS A 66 8.18 -5.10 9.89
CA LYS A 66 8.62 -6.38 10.45
C LYS A 66 10.14 -6.42 10.65
N GLU A 67 10.91 -5.99 9.66
CA GLU A 67 12.37 -5.96 9.75
C GLU A 67 12.84 -4.99 10.86
N MET A 68 12.20 -3.83 11.00
CA MET A 68 12.52 -2.89 12.08
C MET A 68 12.15 -3.46 13.46
N GLU A 69 11.03 -4.15 13.59
CA GLU A 69 10.64 -4.85 14.83
C GLU A 69 11.66 -5.91 15.24
N GLU A 70 12.10 -6.74 14.29
CA GLU A 70 13.11 -7.76 14.49
C GLU A 70 14.45 -7.14 14.94
N ASN A 71 14.90 -6.08 14.25
CA ASN A 71 16.12 -5.35 14.62
C ASN A 71 16.05 -4.78 16.04
N LEU A 72 14.90 -4.23 16.44
CA LEU A 72 14.71 -3.63 17.77
C LEU A 72 14.50 -4.66 18.88
N SER A 73 14.14 -5.90 18.54
CA SER A 73 13.93 -6.99 19.50
C SER A 73 15.21 -7.37 20.27
N HIS A 74 16.37 -7.16 19.65
CA HIS A 74 17.69 -7.47 20.20
C HIS A 74 18.35 -6.29 20.92
N VAL A 75 17.74 -5.10 20.89
CA VAL A 75 18.31 -3.89 21.50
C VAL A 75 17.88 -3.74 22.95
N GLY A 76 18.86 -3.58 23.84
CA GLY A 76 18.66 -3.43 25.28
C GLY A 76 17.77 -2.25 25.67
N ARG A 77 17.10 -2.36 26.83
CA ARG A 77 16.32 -1.26 27.39
C ARG A 77 17.25 -0.09 27.76
N GLY A 78 16.86 1.13 27.41
CA GLY A 78 17.60 2.36 27.73
C GLY A 78 18.37 2.99 26.57
N ASP A 79 18.41 2.34 25.41
CA ASP A 79 18.91 2.98 24.18
C ASP A 79 17.90 4.03 23.67
N PHE A 80 18.33 5.29 23.65
CA PHE A 80 17.53 6.42 23.21
C PHE A 80 17.18 6.34 21.71
N VAL A 81 18.13 5.90 20.87
CA VAL A 81 17.94 5.79 19.42
C VAL A 81 16.92 4.68 19.13
N ALA A 82 17.01 3.55 19.84
CA ALA A 82 15.99 2.50 19.77
C ALA A 82 14.61 2.99 20.24
N GLY A 83 14.57 3.89 21.23
CA GLY A 83 13.34 4.56 21.66
C GLY A 83 12.70 5.38 20.53
N ILE A 84 13.50 6.16 19.79
CA ILE A 84 13.02 6.93 18.63
C ILE A 84 12.49 6.00 17.54
N HIS A 85 13.22 4.93 17.20
CA HIS A 85 12.75 3.98 16.18
C HIS A 85 11.44 3.28 16.56
N ARG A 86 11.20 2.99 17.85
CA ARG A 86 9.90 2.46 18.31
C ARG A 86 8.76 3.47 18.13
N LEU A 87 9.00 4.74 18.46
CA LEU A 87 8.00 5.80 18.23
C LEU A 87 7.71 6.00 16.73
N GLU A 88 8.75 5.89 15.90
CA GLU A 88 8.62 5.95 14.45
C GLU A 88 7.74 4.80 13.93
N LEU A 89 8.03 3.58 14.40
CA LEU A 89 7.27 2.39 14.05
C LEU A 89 5.80 2.54 14.42
N ASP A 90 5.50 3.05 15.62
CA ASP A 90 4.13 3.32 16.05
C ASP A 90 3.42 4.32 15.11
N ARG A 91 4.13 5.35 14.63
CA ARG A 91 3.56 6.32 13.67
C ARG A 91 3.27 5.66 12.32
N VAL A 92 4.20 4.90 11.76
CA VAL A 92 4.01 4.22 10.47
C VAL A 92 2.88 3.19 10.57
N GLN A 93 2.83 2.39 11.64
CA GLN A 93 1.73 1.46 11.91
C GLN A 93 0.38 2.18 12.01
N TYR A 94 0.34 3.37 12.64
CA TYR A 94 -0.89 4.16 12.70
C TYR A 94 -1.39 4.57 11.32
N VAL A 95 -0.50 5.10 10.47
CA VAL A 95 -0.84 5.52 9.09
C VAL A 95 -1.37 4.34 8.29
N LEU A 96 -0.63 3.21 8.28
CA LEU A 96 -1.04 1.99 7.58
C LEU A 96 -2.41 1.49 8.05
N ARG A 97 -2.59 1.34 9.36
CA ARG A 97 -3.87 0.89 9.94
C ARG A 97 -5.01 1.87 9.63
N SER A 98 -4.74 3.17 9.61
CA SER A 98 -5.75 4.17 9.28
C SER A 98 -6.14 4.13 7.80
N TYR A 99 -5.20 3.88 6.89
CA TYR A 99 -5.48 3.65 5.46
C TYR A 99 -6.41 2.46 5.28
N LEU A 100 -6.02 1.29 5.79
CA LEU A 100 -6.80 0.05 5.66
C LEU A 100 -8.20 0.18 6.28
N ARG A 101 -8.33 0.78 7.46
CA ARG A 101 -9.65 1.02 8.09
C ARG A 101 -10.54 1.93 7.25
N THR A 102 -9.98 2.99 6.67
CA THR A 102 -10.75 3.92 5.83
C THR A 102 -11.31 3.20 4.61
N ARG A 103 -10.51 2.30 4.01
CA ARG A 103 -10.94 1.48 2.88
C ARG A 103 -12.04 0.50 3.25
N LEU A 104 -11.86 -0.26 4.33
CA LEU A 104 -12.86 -1.20 4.83
C LEU A 104 -14.20 -0.51 5.11
N GLU A 105 -14.18 0.68 5.72
CA GLU A 105 -15.39 1.47 5.95
C GLU A 105 -16.09 1.88 4.64
N LYS A 106 -15.34 2.24 3.60
CA LYS A 106 -15.91 2.55 2.27
C LYS A 106 -16.48 1.32 1.58
N ILE A 107 -15.79 0.18 1.66
CA ILE A 107 -16.25 -1.09 1.13
C ILE A 107 -17.57 -1.49 1.80
N GLU A 108 -17.62 -1.44 3.13
CA GLU A 108 -18.83 -1.77 3.91
C GLU A 108 -20.02 -0.88 3.53
N ARG A 109 -19.80 0.42 3.32
CA ARG A 109 -20.86 1.37 2.92
C ARG A 109 -21.39 1.14 1.51
N HIS A 110 -20.59 0.58 0.60
CA HIS A 110 -20.90 0.48 -0.84
C HIS A 110 -20.74 -0.93 -1.41
N VAL A 111 -20.91 -1.96 -0.58
CA VAL A 111 -20.54 -3.35 -0.90
C VAL A 111 -21.12 -3.87 -2.23
N LEU A 112 -22.42 -3.65 -2.49
CA LEU A 112 -23.06 -4.11 -3.73
C LEU A 112 -22.42 -3.49 -4.97
N HIS A 113 -22.20 -2.18 -4.94
CA HIS A 113 -21.62 -1.43 -6.05
C HIS A 113 -20.17 -1.85 -6.33
N VAL A 114 -19.39 -2.07 -5.26
CA VAL A 114 -18.00 -2.52 -5.35
C VAL A 114 -17.93 -3.92 -5.96
N LEU A 115 -18.76 -4.86 -5.52
CA LEU A 115 -18.78 -6.23 -6.06
C LEU A 115 -19.24 -6.27 -7.53
N GLU A 116 -20.18 -5.41 -7.92
CA GLU A 116 -20.59 -5.29 -9.33
C GLU A 116 -19.44 -4.80 -10.22
N GLN A 117 -18.68 -3.79 -9.77
CA GLN A 117 -17.51 -3.29 -10.50
C GLN A 117 -16.41 -4.35 -10.63
N GLU A 118 -16.13 -5.10 -9.57
CA GLU A 118 -15.16 -6.20 -9.59
C GLU A 118 -15.59 -7.34 -10.53
N ALA A 119 -16.89 -7.59 -10.66
CA ALA A 119 -17.42 -8.64 -11.54
C ALA A 119 -17.46 -8.23 -13.03
N ASP A 120 -17.64 -6.94 -13.32
CA ASP A 120 -17.69 -6.41 -14.69
C ASP A 120 -16.32 -6.57 -15.40
N GLY A 121 -15.22 -6.54 -14.66
CA GLY A 121 -13.87 -6.78 -15.19
C GLY A 121 -13.36 -5.72 -16.18
N SER A 122 -14.15 -4.68 -16.44
CA SER A 122 -13.84 -3.57 -17.35
C SER A 122 -12.76 -2.61 -16.82
N SER A 123 -12.43 -2.71 -15.53
CA SER A 123 -11.47 -1.85 -14.83
C SER A 123 -10.48 -2.71 -14.02
N SER A 124 -9.29 -2.16 -13.75
CA SER A 124 -8.36 -2.76 -12.79
C SER A 124 -9.04 -2.94 -11.44
N SER A 125 -8.80 -4.08 -10.79
CA SER A 125 -9.36 -4.39 -9.48
C SER A 125 -8.99 -3.30 -8.47
N ARG A 126 -9.99 -2.75 -7.79
CA ARG A 126 -9.78 -1.72 -6.76
C ARG A 126 -9.49 -2.33 -5.40
N LEU A 127 -9.76 -3.62 -5.22
CA LEU A 127 -9.65 -4.34 -3.95
C LEU A 127 -8.35 -5.14 -3.85
N SER A 128 -7.82 -5.24 -2.63
CA SER A 128 -6.89 -6.32 -2.33
C SER A 128 -7.63 -7.68 -2.30
N PRO A 129 -6.91 -8.82 -2.43
CA PRO A 129 -7.52 -10.14 -2.29
C PRO A 129 -8.25 -10.32 -0.95
N GLU A 130 -7.68 -9.80 0.14
CA GLU A 130 -8.26 -9.84 1.49
C GLU A 130 -9.50 -8.96 1.59
N GLU A 131 -9.49 -7.78 0.97
CA GLU A 131 -10.65 -6.90 0.90
C GLU A 131 -11.80 -7.54 0.10
N LEU A 132 -11.49 -8.26 -0.98
CA LEU A 132 -12.48 -8.99 -1.76
C LEU A 132 -13.10 -10.15 -0.97
N VAL A 133 -12.31 -10.83 -0.12
CA VAL A 133 -12.84 -11.83 0.81
C VAL A 133 -13.78 -11.15 1.80
N PHE A 134 -13.32 -10.08 2.45
CA PHE A 134 -14.13 -9.31 3.40
C PHE A 134 -15.46 -8.82 2.80
N ALA A 135 -15.45 -8.34 1.55
CA ALA A 135 -16.65 -7.84 0.87
C ALA A 135 -17.69 -8.94 0.55
N LYS A 136 -17.28 -10.22 0.54
CA LYS A 136 -18.14 -11.37 0.23
C LYS A 136 -18.70 -12.07 1.46
N GLU A 137 -18.21 -11.74 2.66
CA GLU A 137 -18.70 -12.25 3.94
C GLU A 137 -20.00 -11.53 4.38
#